data_AF-A0A6A5VJQ7-F1
#
_entry.id   AF-A0A6A5VJQ7-F1
#
_cell.length_a   1.000
_cell.length_b   1.000
_cell.length_c   1.000
_cell.angle_alpha   90.00
_cell.angle_beta   90.00
_cell.angle_gamma   90.00
#
_symmetry.space_group_name_H-M   'P 1'
#
loop_
_entity.id
_entity.type
_entity.pdbx_description
1 polymer ?
#
loop_
_entity_poly.entity_id
_entity_poly.type
_entity_poly.pdbx_seq_one_letter_code
_entity_poly.pdbx_strand_id
1 'polypeptide(L)' 'MAAPGTCQHSWKIIKSDTSIIVWNCSGCHSGPHPFIYECDNCKVKYCRPCTSKPRT' A
#
# COMPACT_ATOMS: atom_id res chain seq x y z
N MET A 1 15.46 -7.10 -15.68
CA MET A 1 14.58 -6.20 -14.90
C MET A 1 13.21 -6.82 -14.98
N ALA A 2 12.66 -7.36 -13.89
CA ALA A 2 11.30 -7.89 -13.94
C ALA A 2 10.39 -6.72 -14.33
N ALA A 3 9.86 -6.77 -15.55
CA ALA A 3 8.85 -5.82 -15.97
C ALA A 3 7.79 -5.80 -14.86
N PRO A 4 7.36 -4.64 -14.35
CA PRO A 4 6.12 -4.59 -13.61
C PRO A 4 5.05 -4.95 -14.64
N GLY A 5 4.83 -6.26 -14.84
CA GLY A 5 3.67 -6.76 -15.54
C GLY A 5 2.52 -5.98 -14.95
N THR A 6 1.75 -5.32 -15.81
CA THR A 6 0.65 -4.41 -15.50
C THR A 6 -0.27 -5.08 -14.49
N CYS A 7 0.12 -5.01 -13.22
CA CYS A 7 -0.59 -5.65 -12.16
C CYS A 7 -1.78 -4.73 -11.98
N GLN A 8 -2.95 -5.31 -12.23
CA GLN A 8 -4.20 -4.67 -11.85
C GLN A 8 -4.17 -4.61 -10.33
N HIS A 9 -3.56 -3.55 -9.80
CA HIS A 9 -3.38 -3.38 -8.38
C HIS A 9 -4.77 -3.20 -7.77
N SER A 10 -5.27 -4.26 -7.14
CA SER A 10 -6.52 -4.22 -6.40
C SER A 10 -6.19 -3.82 -4.98
N TRP A 11 -6.34 -2.53 -4.69
CA TRP A 11 -5.99 -1.96 -3.40
C TRP A 11 -7.12 -2.17 -2.39
N LYS A 12 -6.83 -2.87 -1.30
CA LYS A 12 -7.73 -3.02 -0.15
C LYS A 12 -7.20 -2.21 1.02
N ILE A 13 -8.08 -1.46 1.68
CA ILE A 13 -7.73 -0.70 2.87
C ILE A 13 -7.69 -1.65 4.07
N ILE A 14 -6.55 -1.66 4.76
CA ILE A 14 -6.36 -2.29 6.05
C ILE A 14 -6.37 -1.17 7.10
N LYS A 15 -7.35 -1.22 7.99
CA LYS A 15 -7.45 -0.37 9.17
C LYS A 15 -7.61 -1.28 10.38
N SER A 16 -6.95 -0.95 11.47
CA SER A 16 -7.12 -1.65 12.75
C SER A 16 -8.01 -0.78 13.63
N ASP A 17 -9.19 -1.29 13.99
CA ASP A 17 -10.20 -0.53 14.72
C ASP A 17 -9.95 -0.49 16.23
N THR A 18 -9.24 -1.49 16.77
CA THR A 18 -9.05 -1.70 18.21
C THR A 18 -7.60 -1.67 18.68
N SER A 19 -6.63 -1.64 17.76
CA SER A 19 -5.19 -1.71 18.08
C SER A 19 -4.47 -0.56 17.40
N ILE A 20 -3.53 0.08 18.11
CA ILE A 20 -2.61 1.14 17.62
C ILE A 20 -1.62 0.49 16.64
N ILE A 21 -2.14 -0.07 15.55
CA ILE A 21 -1.33 -0.67 14.49
C ILE A 21 -0.99 0.47 13.56
N VAL A 22 0.26 0.87 13.66
CA VAL A 22 0.86 1.87 12.81
C VAL A 22 1.48 1.20 11.60
N TRP A 23 1.10 1.66 10.41
CA TRP A 23 1.57 1.08 9.17
C TRP A 23 2.61 1.98 8.51
N ASN A 24 3.69 1.36 8.01
CA ASN A 24 4.72 2.03 7.25
C ASN A 24 4.55 1.70 5.76
N CYS A 25 4.61 2.73 4.93
CA CYS A 25 4.50 2.57 3.50
C CYS A 25 5.79 2.01 2.88
N SER A 26 5.72 0.94 2.09
CA SER A 26 6.89 0.37 1.40
C SER A 26 7.42 1.22 0.24
N GLY A 27 6.76 2.32 -0.12
CA GLY A 27 7.15 3.17 -1.25
C GLY A 27 7.88 4.44 -0.84
N CYS A 28 7.28 5.18 0.07
CA CYS A 28 7.85 6.43 0.58
C CYS A 28 8.51 6.26 1.93
N HIS A 29 8.44 5.06 2.54
CA HIS A 29 8.87 4.80 3.92
C HIS A 29 8.24 5.74 4.96
N SER A 30 7.18 6.47 4.57
CA SER A 30 6.42 7.32 5.45
C SER A 30 5.58 6.44 6.37
N GLY A 31 5.64 6.75 7.66
CA GLY A 31 4.80 6.21 8.72
C GLY A 31 5.01 7.05 9.99
N PRO A 32 4.20 6.86 11.03
CA PRO A 32 3.13 5.87 11.18
C PRO A 32 1.77 6.32 10.59
N HIS A 33 1.16 5.49 9.71
CA HIS A 33 -0.20 5.73 9.21
C HIS A 33 -1.22 4.87 9.97
N PRO A 34 -2.43 5.39 10.29
CA PRO A 34 -3.48 4.63 10.97
C PRO A 34 -4.16 3.59 10.06
N PHE A 35 -3.96 3.69 8.74
CA PHE A 35 -4.43 2.74 7.74
C PHE A 35 -3.41 2.63 6.61
N ILE A 36 -3.40 1.48 5.93
CA ILE A 36 -2.57 1.25 4.75
C ILE A 36 -3.35 0.52 3.67
N TYR A 37 -2.93 0.66 2.42
CA TYR A 37 -3.54 -0.04 1.30
C TYR A 37 -2.65 -1.22 0.95
N GLU A 38 -3.21 -2.41 1.01
CA GLU A 38 -2.56 -3.63 0.57
C GLU A 38 -3.09 -4.02 -0.80
N CYS A 39 -2.19 -4.26 -1.76
CA CYS A 39 -2.59 -4.86 -3.02
C CYS A 39 -2.90 -6.35 -2.80
N ASP A 40 -4.07 -6.82 -3.21
CA ASP A 40 -4.40 -8.24 -3.06
C ASP A 40 -3.50 -9.15 -3.91
N ASN A 41 -3.15 -8.70 -5.12
CA ASN A 41 -2.34 -9.44 -6.08
C ASN A 41 -0.84 -9.45 -5.73
N CYS A 42 -0.32 -8.32 -5.27
CA CYS A 42 1.13 -8.15 -5.06
C CYS A 42 1.52 -8.22 -3.57
N LYS A 43 0.54 -8.19 -2.65
CA LYS A 43 0.70 -8.13 -1.19
C LYS A 43 1.59 -6.98 -0.68
N VAL A 44 1.83 -6.00 -1.54
CA VAL A 44 2.58 -4.77 -1.25
C VAL A 44 1.71 -3.79 -0.47
N LYS A 45 2.33 -3.10 0.50
CA LYS A 45 1.66 -2.17 1.40
C LYS A 45 2.06 -0.74 1.06
N TYR A 46 1.10 0.07 0.67
CA TYR A 46 1.32 1.44 0.23
C TYR A 46 0.35 2.42 0.89
N CYS A 47 0.84 3.64 1.07
CA CYS A 47 0.05 4.76 1.55
C CYS A 47 -0.98 5.21 0.48
N ARG A 48 -2.07 5.88 0.88
CA ARG A 48 -3.04 6.46 -0.08
C ARG A 48 -2.39 7.28 -1.20
N PRO A 49 -1.47 8.23 -0.93
CA PRO A 49 -0.83 8.97 -2.02
C PRO A 49 0.10 8.11 -2.88
N CYS A 50 0.60 7.00 -2.33
CA CYS A 50 1.45 6.05 -3.05
C CYS A 50 0.65 5.14 -3.98
N THR A 51 -0.58 4.78 -3.59
CA THR A 51 -1.52 4.04 -4.46
C THR A 51 -2.12 4.92 -5.54
N SER A 52 -2.28 6.22 -5.28
CA SER A 52 -2.77 7.19 -6.26
C SER A 52 -1.73 7.61 -7.31
N LYS A 53 -0.44 7.29 -7.12
CA LYS A 53 0.59 7.56 -8.11
C LYS A 53 0.60 6.45 -9.17
N PRO A 54 0.21 6.72 -10.43
CA PRO A 54 0.42 5.76 -11.51
C PRO A 54 1.93 5.57 -11.68
N ARG A 55 2.42 4.35 -11.48
CA ARG A 55 3.79 3.97 -11.83
C ARG A 55 3.75 3.47 -13.26
N THR A 56 3.89 4.41 -14.19
CA THR A 56 4.12 4.17 -15.63
C THR A 56 5.46 3.51 -15.85
#